data_AF-A0A969MQ61-F1
#
_entry.id   AF-A0A969MQ61-F1
#
_cell.length_a   1.000
_cell.length_b   1.000
_cell.length_c   1.000
_cell.angle_alpha   90.00
_cell.angle_beta   90.00
_cell.angle_gamma   90.00
#
_symmetry.space_group_name_H-M   'P 1'
#
loop_
_entity.id
_entity.type
_entity.pdbx_description
1 polymer ?
#
loop_
_entity_poly.entity_id
_entity_poly.type
_entity_poly.pdbx_seq_one_letter_code
_entity_poly.pdbx_strand_id
1 'polypeptide(L)'
;LYEVSSETTGKQIMQFRSTPLGVKVEQGNLDSIHVQDINNLHHSLKKNEPLPTTFTPIGKQEAEYFARVERVTNALVQYSIAQNKEVEIDGVFSYKWRASPEGNVHIGAKDGRGMLLEKNGGKLTSNMSQRDLIYFEQILPKLQPKQPSLVSSESKRNQGNELV
;
A
#
# COMPACT_ATOMS: atom_id res chain seq x y z
N LEU A 1 -19.93 -17.62 3.68
CA LEU A 1 -19.61 -17.87 2.25
C LEU A 1 -18.74 -16.70 1.81
N TYR A 2 -17.60 -16.95 1.20
CA TYR A 2 -16.70 -15.91 0.69
C TYR A 2 -16.68 -16.01 -0.83
N GLU A 3 -16.72 -14.86 -1.51
CA GLU A 3 -16.77 -14.80 -2.97
C GLU A 3 -15.59 -14.00 -3.48
N VAL A 4 -14.96 -14.51 -4.53
CA VAL A 4 -13.89 -13.84 -5.24
C VAL A 4 -14.38 -13.56 -6.65
N SER A 5 -14.41 -12.28 -7.00
CA SER A 5 -14.87 -11.80 -8.31
C SER A 5 -13.72 -11.17 -9.08
N SER A 6 -13.77 -11.27 -10.40
CA SER A 6 -12.89 -10.56 -11.32
C SER A 6 -13.12 -9.06 -11.18
N GLU A 7 -12.08 -8.29 -10.89
CA GLU A 7 -12.19 -6.81 -10.87
C GLU A 7 -12.56 -6.24 -12.24
N THR A 8 -12.10 -6.87 -13.33
CA THR A 8 -12.32 -6.40 -14.69
C THR A 8 -13.71 -6.72 -15.24
N THR A 9 -14.29 -7.86 -14.86
CA THR A 9 -15.56 -8.34 -15.42
C THR A 9 -16.70 -8.39 -14.41
N GLY A 10 -16.41 -8.23 -13.12
CA GLY A 10 -17.37 -8.42 -12.02
C GLY A 10 -17.84 -9.86 -11.84
N LYS A 11 -17.42 -10.81 -12.68
CA LYS A 11 -17.86 -12.20 -12.62
C LYS A 11 -17.22 -12.93 -11.45
N GLN A 12 -18.01 -13.74 -10.76
CA GLN A 12 -17.51 -14.63 -9.70
C GLN A 12 -16.57 -15.68 -10.31
N ILE A 13 -15.33 -15.73 -9.83
CA ILE A 13 -14.30 -16.67 -10.28
C ILE A 13 -14.21 -17.83 -9.30
N MET A 14 -14.36 -17.56 -8.00
CA MET A 14 -14.33 -18.59 -6.96
C MET A 14 -15.31 -18.29 -5.82
N GLN A 15 -15.81 -19.36 -5.21
CA GLN A 15 -16.62 -19.32 -4.01
C GLN A 15 -16.02 -20.26 -2.97
N PHE A 16 -15.93 -19.79 -1.74
CA PHE A 16 -15.42 -20.54 -0.62
C PHE A 16 -16.44 -20.64 0.51
N ARG A 17 -16.44 -21.76 1.21
CA ARG A 17 -17.17 -21.97 2.45
C ARG A 17 -16.20 -22.24 3.59
N SER A 18 -16.45 -21.60 4.72
CA SER A 18 -15.78 -21.95 5.97
C SER A 18 -16.32 -23.27 6.50
N THR A 19 -15.41 -24.17 6.85
CA THR A 19 -15.67 -25.47 7.48
C THR A 19 -14.88 -25.55 8.78
N PRO A 20 -15.22 -26.47 9.71
CA PRO A 20 -14.43 -26.67 10.92
C PRO A 20 -12.94 -27.03 10.67
N LEU A 21 -12.60 -27.51 9.47
CA LEU A 21 -11.24 -27.88 9.07
C LEU A 21 -10.52 -26.79 8.25
N GLY A 22 -11.11 -25.61 8.09
CA GLY A 22 -10.56 -24.51 7.29
C GLY A 22 -11.48 -24.10 6.14
N VAL A 23 -10.91 -23.62 5.04
CA VAL A 23 -11.67 -23.08 3.91
C VAL A 23 -11.78 -24.13 2.80
N LYS A 24 -13.01 -24.40 2.33
CA LYS A 24 -13.30 -25.30 1.22
C LYS A 24 -13.76 -24.49 0.00
N VAL A 25 -13.28 -24.83 -1.19
CA VAL A 25 -13.83 -24.29 -2.45
C VAL A 25 -15.20 -24.94 -2.70
N GLU A 26 -16.25 -24.12 -2.82
CA GLU A 26 -17.61 -24.56 -3.16
C GLU A 26 -17.85 -24.54 -4.68
N GLN A 27 -17.34 -23.52 -5.36
CA GLN A 27 -17.45 -23.38 -6.82
C GLN A 27 -16.20 -22.68 -7.38
N GLY A 28 -15.66 -23.20 -8.48
CA GLY A 28 -14.54 -22.59 -9.21
C GLY A 28 -14.89 -22.48 -10.69
N ASN A 29 -15.05 -21.25 -11.18
CA ASN A 29 -15.18 -20.96 -12.62
C ASN A 29 -13.77 -20.76 -13.21
N LEU A 30 -12.87 -21.71 -12.95
CA LEU A 30 -11.52 -21.69 -13.49
C LEU A 30 -11.53 -22.30 -14.88
N ASP A 31 -11.11 -21.52 -15.88
CA ASP A 31 -10.87 -22.05 -17.21
C ASP A 31 -9.75 -23.11 -17.21
N SER A 32 -9.76 -23.97 -18.21
CA SER A 32 -8.78 -25.08 -18.35
C SER A 32 -7.33 -24.61 -18.29
N ILE A 33 -7.06 -23.41 -18.81
CA ILE A 33 -5.73 -22.78 -18.79
C ILE A 33 -5.29 -22.50 -17.34
N HIS A 34 -6.15 -21.93 -16.50
CA HIS A 34 -5.81 -21.66 -15.10
C HIS A 34 -5.51 -22.94 -14.31
N VAL A 35 -6.30 -23.99 -14.56
CA VAL A 35 -6.06 -25.31 -13.93
C VAL A 35 -4.73 -25.89 -14.38
N GLN A 36 -4.40 -25.77 -15.66
CA GLN A 36 -3.13 -26.24 -16.22
C GLN A 36 -1.95 -25.46 -15.62
N ASP A 37 -2.04 -24.14 -15.49
CA ASP A 37 -0.99 -23.31 -14.91
C ASP A 37 -0.70 -23.67 -13.45
N ILE A 38 -1.75 -23.88 -12.65
CA ILE A 38 -1.63 -24.33 -11.25
C ILE A 38 -0.96 -25.71 -11.19
N ASN A 39 -1.37 -26.64 -12.05
CA ASN A 39 -0.79 -27.99 -12.09
C ASN A 39 0.69 -27.97 -12.50
N ASN A 40 1.05 -27.16 -13.49
CA ASN A 40 2.43 -26.98 -13.93
C ASN A 40 3.29 -26.44 -12.79
N LEU A 41 2.84 -25.40 -12.09
CA LEU A 41 3.53 -24.84 -10.94
C LEU A 41 3.73 -25.89 -9.83
N HIS A 42 2.68 -26.62 -9.47
CA HIS A 42 2.75 -27.67 -8.46
C HIS A 42 3.69 -28.82 -8.86
N HIS A 43 3.72 -29.18 -10.14
CA HIS A 43 4.65 -30.18 -10.66
C HIS A 43 6.10 -29.72 -10.53
N SER A 44 6.40 -28.50 -10.98
CA SER A 44 7.73 -27.92 -10.89
C SER A 44 8.21 -27.82 -9.44
N LEU A 45 7.33 -27.41 -8.52
CA LEU A 45 7.63 -27.37 -7.08
C LEU A 45 7.95 -28.75 -6.51
N LYS A 46 7.17 -29.79 -6.86
CA LYS A 46 7.40 -31.16 -6.37
C LYS A 46 8.68 -31.78 -6.89
N LYS A 47 9.07 -31.45 -8.12
CA LYS A 47 10.25 -32.01 -8.78
C LYS A 47 11.51 -31.14 -8.64
N ASN A 48 11.39 -29.98 -7.98
CA ASN A 48 12.46 -28.99 -7.89
C ASN A 48 12.97 -28.55 -9.29
N GLU A 49 12.05 -28.47 -10.26
CA GLU A 49 12.30 -27.97 -11.61
C GLU A 49 12.13 -26.44 -11.65
N PRO A 50 12.65 -25.75 -12.70
CA PRO A 50 12.42 -24.32 -12.87
C PRO A 50 10.94 -23.96 -12.81
N LEU A 51 10.61 -22.89 -12.09
CA LEU A 51 9.23 -22.43 -11.94
C LEU A 51 8.71 -21.87 -13.27
N PRO A 52 7.47 -22.19 -13.67
CA PRO A 52 6.85 -21.60 -14.85
C PRO A 52 6.67 -20.09 -14.67
N THR A 53 6.86 -19.34 -15.76
CA THR A 53 6.75 -17.87 -15.77
C THR A 53 5.32 -17.36 -15.94
N THR A 54 4.32 -18.25 -16.00
CA THR A 54 2.91 -17.86 -16.22
C THR A 54 2.38 -16.94 -15.12
N PHE A 55 2.92 -17.05 -13.90
CA PHE A 55 2.56 -16.19 -12.78
C PHE A 55 3.46 -14.94 -12.64
N THR A 56 4.45 -14.75 -13.51
CA THR A 56 5.33 -13.57 -13.46
C THR A 56 4.56 -12.25 -13.58
N PRO A 57 3.56 -12.09 -14.48
CA PRO A 57 2.81 -10.84 -14.57
C PRO A 57 2.06 -10.49 -13.28
N ILE A 58 1.38 -11.46 -12.66
CA ILE A 58 0.65 -11.24 -11.41
C ILE A 58 1.62 -10.99 -10.25
N GLY A 59 2.73 -11.72 -10.18
CA GLY A 59 3.76 -11.49 -9.16
C GLY A 59 4.39 -10.10 -9.26
N LYS A 60 4.61 -9.59 -10.49
CA LYS A 60 5.08 -8.21 -10.69
C LYS A 60 4.04 -7.19 -10.21
N GLN A 61 2.77 -7.39 -10.54
CA GLN A 61 1.68 -6.52 -10.10
C GLN A 61 1.56 -6.50 -8.57
N GLU A 62 1.64 -7.65 -7.92
CA GLU A 62 1.58 -7.75 -6.45
C GLU A 62 2.79 -7.10 -5.79
N ALA A 63 4.00 -7.29 -6.33
CA ALA A 63 5.21 -6.64 -5.84
C ALA A 63 5.12 -5.10 -5.98
N GLU A 64 4.62 -4.60 -7.11
CA GLU A 64 4.39 -3.18 -7.34
C GLU A 64 3.33 -2.61 -6.37
N TYR A 65 2.24 -3.35 -6.14
CA TYR A 65 1.23 -2.99 -5.15
C TYR A 65 1.82 -2.90 -3.75
N PHE A 66 2.55 -3.93 -3.32
CA PHE A 66 3.19 -3.96 -2.00
C PHE A 66 4.18 -2.81 -1.82
N ALA A 67 5.01 -2.53 -2.81
CA ALA A 67 5.96 -1.41 -2.78
C ALA A 67 5.24 -0.04 -2.65
N ARG A 68 4.04 0.10 -3.22
CA ARG A 68 3.23 1.32 -3.07
C ARG A 68 2.63 1.44 -1.68
N VAL A 69 2.06 0.35 -1.17
CA VAL A 69 1.55 0.27 0.22
C VAL A 69 2.65 0.62 1.21
N GLU A 70 3.85 0.06 1.04
CA GLU A 70 5.00 0.32 1.90
C GLU A 70 5.43 1.79 1.84
N ARG A 71 5.50 2.39 0.64
CA ARG A 71 5.80 3.83 0.50
C ARG A 71 4.80 4.71 1.23
N VAL A 72 3.50 4.42 1.12
CA VAL A 72 2.45 5.15 1.85
C VAL A 72 2.66 5.00 3.35
N THR A 73 2.84 3.77 3.81
CA THR A 73 3.05 3.44 5.22
C THR A 73 4.25 4.17 5.81
N ASN A 74 5.40 4.09 5.14
CA ASN A 74 6.64 4.72 5.58
C ASN A 74 6.50 6.24 5.62
N ALA A 75 5.84 6.86 4.64
CA ALA A 75 5.63 8.30 4.62
C ALA A 75 4.76 8.77 5.79
N LEU A 76 3.71 8.02 6.16
CA LEU A 76 2.88 8.34 7.33
C LEU A 76 3.65 8.18 8.65
N VAL A 77 4.50 7.15 8.77
CA VAL A 77 5.39 6.99 9.92
C VAL A 77 6.37 8.16 10.00
N GLN A 78 7.04 8.53 8.90
CA GLN A 78 7.96 9.67 8.86
C GLN A 78 7.28 10.99 9.22
N TYR A 79 6.01 11.17 8.82
CA TYR A 79 5.23 12.31 9.26
C TYR A 79 5.05 12.33 10.78
N SER A 80 4.67 11.22 11.41
CA SER A 80 4.54 11.15 12.88
C SER A 80 5.87 11.39 13.62
N ILE A 81 6.98 10.87 13.09
CA ILE A 81 8.33 11.13 13.60
C ILE A 81 8.66 12.62 13.53
N ALA A 82 8.37 13.28 12.39
CA ALA A 82 8.62 14.71 12.22
C ALA A 82 7.76 15.58 13.17
N GLN A 83 6.57 15.11 13.54
CA GLN A 83 5.72 15.76 14.55
C GLN A 83 6.13 15.42 15.99
N ASN A 84 7.04 14.46 16.17
CA ASN A 84 7.49 13.92 17.45
C ASN A 84 6.32 13.47 18.36
N LYS A 85 5.26 12.91 17.76
CA LYS A 85 4.09 12.38 18.47
C LYS A 85 3.26 11.46 17.57
N GLU A 86 2.37 10.69 18.18
CA GLU A 86 1.28 10.05 17.46
C GLU A 86 0.42 11.10 16.76
N VAL A 87 0.11 10.84 15.50
CA VAL A 87 -0.73 11.68 14.66
C VAL A 87 -1.99 10.91 14.35
N GLU A 88 -3.15 11.53 14.60
CA GLU A 88 -4.43 11.11 14.06
C GLU A 88 -4.98 12.23 13.18
N ILE A 89 -5.27 11.93 11.92
CA ILE A 89 -5.95 12.86 11.01
C ILE A 89 -7.30 12.28 10.64
N ASP A 90 -8.32 12.97 11.14
CA ASP A 90 -9.71 12.79 10.74
C ASP A 90 -10.07 13.89 9.72
N GLY A 91 -9.55 13.74 8.50
CA GLY A 91 -9.62 14.79 7.49
C GLY A 91 -11.00 14.94 6.83
N VAL A 92 -11.20 16.03 6.09
CA VAL A 92 -12.40 16.30 5.26
C VAL A 92 -12.61 15.23 4.15
N PHE A 93 -11.55 14.49 3.82
CA PHE A 93 -11.57 13.44 2.81
C PHE A 93 -12.10 12.12 3.38
N SER A 94 -12.46 11.19 2.48
CA SER A 94 -13.08 9.89 2.74
C SER A 94 -12.29 8.91 3.61
N TYR A 95 -11.25 9.35 4.33
CA TYR A 95 -10.37 8.50 5.13
C TYR A 95 -10.09 9.09 6.50
N LYS A 96 -9.93 8.21 7.48
CA LYS A 96 -9.38 8.50 8.79
C LYS A 96 -8.11 7.69 8.93
N TRP A 97 -7.01 8.32 9.34
CA TRP A 97 -5.76 7.59 9.52
C TRP A 97 -5.02 8.03 10.78
N ARG A 98 -4.23 7.11 11.33
CA ARG A 98 -3.30 7.38 12.43
C ARG A 98 -1.94 6.76 12.15
N ALA A 99 -0.89 7.42 12.62
CA ALA A 99 0.47 6.90 12.55
C ALA A 99 1.23 7.27 13.83
N SER A 100 2.06 6.34 14.30
CA SER A 100 2.88 6.53 15.50
C SER A 100 4.38 6.47 15.16
N PRO A 101 5.25 7.21 15.91
CA PRO A 101 6.70 7.18 15.69
C PRO A 101 7.31 5.79 15.83
N GLU A 102 6.68 4.90 16.59
CA GLU A 102 7.06 3.49 16.78
C GLU A 102 6.75 2.62 15.55
N GLY A 103 6.13 3.20 14.52
CA GLY A 103 5.88 2.55 13.24
C GLY A 103 4.52 1.88 13.11
N ASN A 104 3.56 2.19 13.98
CA ASN A 104 2.18 1.73 13.82
C ASN A 104 1.43 2.64 12.85
N VAL A 105 0.62 2.07 11.97
CA VAL A 105 -0.20 2.83 11.01
C VAL A 105 -1.57 2.17 10.87
N HIS A 106 -2.62 2.98 10.87
CA HIS A 106 -3.97 2.55 10.52
C HIS A 106 -4.59 3.52 9.52
N ILE A 107 -5.22 3.00 8.47
CA ILE A 107 -6.03 3.77 7.53
C ILE A 107 -7.40 3.12 7.45
N GLY A 108 -8.44 3.87 7.81
CA GLY A 108 -9.84 3.49 7.65
C GLY A 108 -10.54 4.33 6.59
N ALA A 109 -11.40 3.70 5.79
CA ALA A 109 -12.31 4.37 4.88
C ALA A 109 -13.58 4.82 5.61
N LYS A 110 -14.08 6.00 5.27
CA LYS A 110 -15.34 6.56 5.79
C LYS A 110 -16.57 6.17 4.96
N ASP A 111 -16.35 5.51 3.83
CA ASP A 111 -17.40 5.07 2.90
C ASP A 111 -17.99 3.69 3.24
N GLY A 112 -17.68 3.15 4.42
CA GLY A 112 -18.19 1.86 4.90
C GLY A 112 -17.31 0.65 4.55
N ARG A 113 -16.24 0.82 3.76
CA ARG A 113 -15.28 -0.27 3.47
C ARG A 113 -14.43 -0.69 4.69
N GLY A 114 -14.41 0.12 5.74
CA GLY A 114 -13.71 -0.20 6.99
C GLY A 114 -12.20 -0.02 6.91
N MET A 115 -11.44 -0.91 7.55
CA MET A 115 -9.98 -0.83 7.62
C MET A 115 -9.34 -1.15 6.27
N LEU A 116 -8.61 -0.19 5.72
CA LEU A 116 -7.87 -0.33 4.46
C LEU A 116 -6.42 -0.70 4.67
N LEU A 117 -5.79 -0.24 5.74
CA LEU A 117 -4.40 -0.57 6.06
C LEU A 117 -4.22 -0.68 7.57
N GLU A 118 -3.50 -1.71 8.00
CA GLU A 118 -3.01 -1.85 9.36
C GLU A 118 -1.56 -2.34 9.35
N LYS A 119 -0.68 -1.59 10.01
CA LYS A 119 0.68 -1.98 10.37
C LYS A 119 0.84 -1.97 11.88
N ASN A 120 1.18 -3.12 12.44
CA ASN A 120 1.49 -3.28 13.87
C ASN A 120 2.46 -4.46 14.06
N GLY A 121 3.50 -4.29 14.87
CA GLY A 121 4.38 -5.39 15.30
C GLY A 121 5.01 -6.19 14.15
N GLY A 122 5.40 -5.53 13.06
CA GLY A 122 5.98 -6.17 11.87
C GLY A 122 4.98 -6.82 10.91
N LYS A 123 3.69 -6.88 11.28
CA LYS A 123 2.61 -7.31 10.39
C LYS A 123 2.07 -6.11 9.61
N LEU A 124 1.91 -6.28 8.29
CA LEU A 124 1.27 -5.31 7.41
C LEU A 124 0.10 -5.99 6.68
N THR A 125 -1.07 -5.39 6.77
CA THR A 125 -2.26 -5.81 6.02
C THR A 125 -2.81 -4.63 5.25
N SER A 126 -3.22 -4.85 4.00
CA SER A 126 -3.75 -3.79 3.14
C SER A 126 -4.81 -4.32 2.18
N ASN A 127 -5.98 -3.69 2.24
CA ASN A 127 -7.10 -3.84 1.29
C ASN A 127 -7.31 -2.55 0.47
N MET A 128 -6.29 -1.68 0.39
CA MET A 128 -6.35 -0.47 -0.42
C MET A 128 -6.54 -0.79 -1.90
N SER A 129 -7.52 -0.16 -2.52
CA SER A 129 -7.68 -0.15 -3.98
C SER A 129 -6.63 0.75 -4.64
N GLN A 130 -6.55 0.65 -5.97
CA GLN A 130 -5.74 1.58 -6.78
C GLN A 130 -6.10 3.05 -6.54
N ARG A 131 -7.39 3.36 -6.34
CA ARG A 131 -7.87 4.71 -6.06
C ARG A 131 -7.37 5.20 -4.70
N ASP A 132 -7.37 4.34 -3.69
CA ASP A 132 -6.90 4.69 -2.35
C ASP A 132 -5.39 4.98 -2.39
N LEU A 133 -4.61 4.12 -3.06
CA LEU A 133 -3.17 4.32 -3.24
C LEU A 133 -2.85 5.65 -3.92
N ILE A 134 -3.50 5.94 -5.06
CA ILE A 134 -3.30 7.19 -5.80
C ILE A 134 -3.62 8.40 -4.91
N TYR A 135 -4.70 8.33 -4.13
CA TYR A 135 -5.07 9.40 -3.21
C TYR A 135 -3.94 9.67 -2.20
N PHE A 136 -3.44 8.64 -1.51
CA PHE A 136 -2.37 8.80 -0.53
C PHE A 136 -1.08 9.30 -1.17
N GLU A 137 -0.68 8.75 -2.32
CA GLU A 137 0.50 9.19 -3.06
C GLU A 137 0.45 10.69 -3.43
N GLN A 138 -0.73 11.25 -3.68
CA GLN A 138 -0.92 12.68 -3.98
C GLN A 138 -0.94 13.58 -2.74
N ILE A 139 -1.42 13.09 -1.59
CA ILE A 139 -1.52 13.91 -0.37
C ILE A 139 -0.25 13.88 0.48
N LEU A 140 0.53 12.80 0.45
CA LEU A 140 1.73 12.63 1.28
C LEU A 140 2.78 13.75 1.12
N PRO A 141 3.10 14.23 -0.11
CA PRO A 141 4.04 15.35 -0.26
C PRO A 141 3.57 16.63 0.41
N LYS A 142 2.25 16.83 0.54
CA LYS A 142 1.66 18.03 1.18
C LYS A 142 1.74 17.96 2.70
N LEU A 143 1.92 16.77 3.27
CA LEU A 143 2.08 16.55 4.70
C LEU A 143 3.52 16.77 5.16
N GLN A 144 4.51 16.75 4.25
CA GLN A 144 5.89 17.02 4.65
C GLN A 144 6.00 18.45 5.20
N PRO A 145 6.62 18.66 6.39
CA PRO A 145 6.87 19.99 6.89
C PRO A 145 7.71 20.74 5.85
N LYS A 146 7.22 21.89 5.39
CA LYS A 146 8.04 22.82 4.60
C LYS A 146 9.27 23.13 5.44
N GLN A 147 10.45 22.68 5.03
CA GLN A 147 11.69 23.18 5.60
C GLN A 147 11.62 24.70 5.55
N PRO A 148 11.89 25.43 6.64
CA PRO A 148 12.08 26.87 6.55
C PRO A 148 13.21 27.08 5.55
N SER A 149 12.90 27.73 4.43
CA SER A 149 13.92 28.24 3.52
C SER A 149 14.88 29.08 4.36
N LEU A 150 16.12 28.59 4.51
CA LEU A 150 17.22 29.39 5.03
C LEU A 150 17.28 30.64 4.15
N VAL A 151 16.76 31.74 4.68
CA VAL A 151 16.82 33.04 4.05
C VAL A 151 18.31 33.34 3.87
N SER A 152 18.72 33.46 2.62
CA SER A 152 20.01 33.97 2.23
C SER A 152 20.25 35.30 2.95
N SER A 153 21.17 35.32 3.91
CA SER A 153 21.73 36.57 4.39
C SER A 153 22.56 37.17 3.26
N GLU A 154 21.91 37.98 2.43
CA GLU A 154 22.55 39.00 1.62
C GLU A 154 23.34 39.91 2.57
N SER A 155 24.63 39.66 2.70
CA SER A 155 25.53 40.63 3.29
C SER A 155 25.77 41.73 2.27
N LYS A 156 24.92 42.76 2.31
CA LYS A 156 25.22 44.07 1.72
C LYS A 156 26.55 44.58 2.30
N ARG A 157 27.60 44.60 1.49
CA ARG A 157 28.66 45.62 1.61
C ARG A 157 28.74 46.36 0.29
N ASN A 158 28.04 47.50 0.26
CA ASN A 158 28.22 48.51 -0.76
C ASN A 158 29.63 49.10 -0.68
N GLN A 159 30.17 49.34 -1.86
CA GLN A 159 31.44 50.00 -2.17
C GLN A 159 31.43 51.51 -1.90
N GLY A 160 32.64 52.09 -1.84
CA GLY A 160 32.93 53.51 -2.15
C GLY A 160 33.90 54.15 -1.15
N ASN A 161 35.22 54.17 -1.44
CA ASN A 161 36.02 55.31 -1.95
C ASN A 161 36.38 56.34 -0.84
N GLU A 162 37.55 56.98 -0.72
CA GLU A 162 38.86 57.04 -1.39
C GLU A 162 39.75 57.99 -0.52
N LEU A 163 41.08 57.87 -0.61
CA LEU A 163 42.13 58.91 -0.42
C LEU A 163 42.35 59.58 0.97
N VAL A 164 43.53 59.40 1.59
CA VAL A 164 44.76 60.26 1.51
C VAL A 164 45.96 59.40 1.89
#